data_AF-A0A958JTX5-F1
#
_entry.id   AF-A0A958JTX5-F1
#
_cell.length_a   1.000
_cell.length_b   1.000
_cell.length_c   1.000
_cell.angle_alpha   90.00
_cell.angle_beta   90.00
_cell.angle_gamma   90.00
#
_symmetry.space_group_name_H-M   'P 1'
#
loop_
_entity.id
_entity.type
_entity.pdbx_description
1 polymer ?
#
loop_
_entity_poly.entity_id
_entity_poly.type
_entity_poly.pdbx_seq_one_letter_code
_entity_poly.pdbx_strand_id
1 'polypeptide(L)'
;MNSTSQMLSSLIGLVVSVLAFSVFLALLIAVFPTPRRIRRAGERSDVRLTIGGVVLGFLYGLLIRYLAVAKDNDFLEVMTFSFIVVTPVVLGFLTVAVAEWNTPVTWRERIALPWASATLCLGATLLLAWEGLICIVIFLPLFLLLASIGGLFAGFIVLFKINPGSKRLFTFGFLLLPLTLAPMEARISPPKNFTEVETVTTIHAPVATVWEEIRSVRPFSEEEHGFSWIHL
;
A
#
# COMPACT_ATOMS: atom_id res chain seq x y z
N MET A 1 32.62 0.07 17.48
CA MET A 1 32.44 0.28 16.02
C MET A 1 31.03 0.78 15.65
N ASN A 2 30.25 1.44 16.53
CA ASN A 2 28.79 1.40 16.39
C ASN A 2 27.97 2.70 16.57
N SER A 3 28.56 3.88 16.82
CA SER A 3 27.78 5.13 16.95
C SER A 3 27.90 6.02 15.72
N THR A 4 29.13 6.22 15.21
CA THR A 4 29.38 7.07 14.05
C THR A 4 28.89 6.47 12.73
N SER A 5 29.04 5.15 12.53
CA SER A 5 28.49 4.42 11.38
C SER A 5 26.96 4.41 11.38
N GLN A 6 26.34 4.28 12.55
CA GLN A 6 24.90 4.29 12.72
C GLN A 6 24.32 5.69 12.46
N MET A 7 24.91 6.74 13.07
CA MET A 7 24.55 8.13 12.77
C MET A 7 24.73 8.48 11.28
N LEU A 8 25.80 8.01 10.64
CA LEU A 8 26.03 8.26 9.21
C LEU A 8 24.96 7.57 8.36
N SER A 9 24.58 6.32 8.68
CA SER A 9 23.52 5.61 7.96
C SER A 9 22.14 6.26 8.13
N SER A 10 21.82 6.75 9.33
CA SER A 10 20.58 7.50 9.59
C SER A 10 20.56 8.84 8.88
N LEU A 11 21.67 9.57 8.86
CA LEU A 11 21.79 10.84 8.15
C LEU A 11 21.61 10.66 6.63
N ILE A 12 22.24 9.63 6.06
CA ILE A 12 22.09 9.28 4.64
C ILE A 12 20.63 8.90 4.35
N GLY A 13 20.00 8.07 5.19
CA GLY A 13 18.59 7.69 5.04
C GLY A 13 17.63 8.88 5.07
N LEU A 14 17.86 9.83 5.99
CA LEU A 14 17.08 11.06 6.09
C LEU A 14 17.26 11.95 4.84
N VAL A 15 18.49 12.16 4.39
CA VAL A 15 18.77 12.95 3.18
C VAL A 15 18.12 12.33 1.95
N VAL A 16 18.24 11.01 1.76
CA VAL A 16 17.61 10.31 0.63
C VAL A 16 16.09 10.41 0.69
N SER A 17 15.48 10.27 1.87
CA SER A 17 14.03 10.38 2.06
C SER A 17 13.52 11.79 1.76
N VAL A 18 14.22 12.82 2.24
CA VAL A 18 13.90 14.23 1.96
C VAL A 18 14.03 14.53 0.47
N LEU A 19 15.10 14.06 -0.18
CA LEU A 19 15.28 14.24 -1.61
C LEU A 19 14.19 13.52 -2.41
N ALA A 20 13.85 12.28 -2.07
CA ALA A 20 12.80 11.52 -2.74
C ALA A 20 11.44 12.21 -2.63
N PHE A 21 11.09 12.71 -1.43
CA PHE A 21 9.86 13.47 -1.22
C PHE A 21 9.85 14.80 -1.98
N SER A 22 10.98 15.52 -1.99
CA SER A 22 11.12 16.79 -2.70
C SER A 22 10.97 16.63 -4.21
N VAL A 23 11.60 15.59 -4.77
CA VAL A 23 11.48 15.24 -6.20
C VAL A 23 10.04 14.85 -6.54
N PHE A 24 9.40 14.03 -5.69
CA PHE A 24 8.01 13.66 -5.88
C PHE A 24 7.08 14.88 -5.86
N LEU A 25 7.27 15.80 -4.89
CA LEU A 25 6.49 17.03 -4.81
C LEU A 25 6.71 17.93 -6.03
N ALA A 26 7.96 18.05 -6.50
CA ALA A 26 8.29 18.79 -7.71
C ALA A 26 7.62 18.18 -8.95
N LEU A 27 7.62 16.85 -9.10
CA LEU A 27 6.92 16.14 -10.17
C LEU A 27 5.41 16.35 -10.08
N LEU A 28 4.84 16.28 -8.88
CA LEU A 28 3.42 16.55 -8.65
C LEU A 28 3.06 17.98 -9.11
N ILE A 29 3.86 18.99 -8.71
CA ILE A 29 3.65 20.38 -9.13
C ILE A 29 3.85 20.58 -10.64
N ALA A 30 4.84 19.91 -11.24
CA ALA A 30 5.11 20.00 -12.68
C ALA A 30 4.03 19.33 -13.52
N VAL A 31 3.48 18.20 -13.04
CA VAL A 31 2.44 17.43 -13.72
C VAL A 31 1.07 18.10 -13.57
N PHE A 32 0.78 18.78 -12.45
CA PHE A 32 -0.41 19.62 -12.30
C PHE A 32 -0.24 20.92 -13.12
N PRO A 33 -0.77 21.01 -14.35
CA PRO A 33 -0.56 22.17 -15.19
C PRO A 33 -1.31 23.36 -14.61
N THR A 34 -0.73 24.55 -14.77
CA THR A 34 -1.47 25.81 -14.58
C THR A 34 -2.75 25.76 -15.41
N PRO A 35 -3.91 26.17 -14.86
CA PRO A 35 -5.21 25.98 -15.50
C PRO A 35 -5.20 26.64 -16.88
N ARG A 36 -5.04 25.84 -17.94
CA ARG A 36 -5.00 26.32 -19.30
C ARG A 36 -6.30 25.95 -19.99
N ARG A 37 -7.12 27.00 -20.13
CA ARG A 37 -8.24 27.17 -21.07
C ARG A 37 -9.45 26.27 -20.81
N ILE A 38 -10.55 26.93 -20.44
CA ILE A 38 -11.92 26.38 -20.47
C ILE A 38 -12.18 25.81 -21.87
N ARG A 39 -12.42 24.50 -22.00
CA ARG A 39 -12.64 23.85 -23.31
C ARG A 39 -13.77 22.81 -23.31
N ARG A 40 -14.25 22.58 -24.54
CA ARG A 40 -15.58 22.09 -24.96
C ARG A 40 -15.90 20.68 -24.48
N ALA A 41 -17.18 20.48 -24.13
CA ALA A 41 -17.75 19.18 -23.84
C ALA A 41 -17.55 18.21 -25.02
N GLY A 42 -16.92 17.05 -24.78
CA GLY A 42 -16.78 15.96 -25.74
C GLY A 42 -15.35 15.51 -26.08
N GLU A 43 -14.31 16.21 -25.63
CA GLU A 43 -12.92 15.82 -25.89
C GLU A 43 -12.43 14.77 -24.86
N ARG A 44 -11.90 13.64 -25.33
CA ARG A 44 -11.32 12.57 -24.50
C ARG A 44 -10.06 13.06 -23.78
N SER A 45 -9.69 12.36 -22.71
CA SER A 45 -8.49 12.70 -21.94
C SER A 45 -7.22 12.63 -22.75
N ASP A 46 -6.36 13.65 -22.58
CA ASP A 46 -5.05 13.67 -23.19
C ASP A 46 -4.22 12.50 -22.64
N VAL A 47 -3.76 11.62 -23.52
CA VAL A 47 -2.95 10.44 -23.20
C VAL A 47 -1.74 10.82 -22.33
N ARG A 48 -1.20 12.03 -22.51
CA ARG A 48 -0.09 12.55 -21.70
C ARG A 48 -0.46 12.70 -20.22
N LEU A 49 -1.66 13.16 -19.92
CA LEU A 49 -2.15 13.33 -18.55
C LEU A 49 -2.52 11.99 -17.92
N THR A 50 -3.09 11.07 -18.72
CA THR A 50 -3.37 9.71 -18.27
C THR A 50 -2.07 8.98 -17.88
N ILE A 51 -1.04 9.04 -18.74
CA ILE A 51 0.28 8.46 -18.44
C ILE A 51 0.90 9.18 -17.23
N GLY A 52 0.84 10.51 -17.19
CA GLY A 52 1.35 11.31 -16.06
C GLY A 52 0.72 10.92 -14.73
N GLY A 53 -0.60 10.68 -14.71
CA GLY A 53 -1.32 10.21 -13.52
C GLY A 53 -0.88 8.82 -13.07
N VAL A 54 -0.72 7.88 -14.02
CA VAL A 54 -0.25 6.52 -13.70
C VAL A 54 1.15 6.54 -13.12
N VAL A 55 2.07 7.29 -13.75
CA VAL A 55 3.44 7.44 -13.26
C VAL A 55 3.46 8.09 -11.88
N LEU A 56 2.65 9.12 -11.65
CA LEU A 56 2.60 9.78 -10.35
C LEU A 56 2.04 8.87 -9.25
N GLY A 57 0.98 8.12 -9.53
CA GLY A 57 0.43 7.12 -8.60
C GLY A 57 1.44 6.02 -8.27
N PHE A 58 2.14 5.50 -9.28
CA PHE A 58 3.23 4.54 -9.11
C PHE A 58 4.36 5.08 -8.22
N LEU A 59 4.88 6.27 -8.55
CA LEU A 59 5.95 6.91 -7.77
C LEU A 59 5.52 7.20 -6.34
N TYR A 60 4.26 7.59 -6.14
CA TYR A 60 3.71 7.80 -4.80
C TYR A 60 3.69 6.52 -3.97
N GLY A 61 3.15 5.42 -4.52
CA GLY A 61 3.12 4.13 -3.81
C GLY A 61 4.52 3.64 -3.48
N LEU A 62 5.46 3.79 -4.41
CA LEU A 62 6.86 3.43 -4.20
C LEU A 62 7.54 4.30 -3.14
N LEU A 63 7.24 5.61 -3.12
CA LEU A 63 7.75 6.54 -2.13
C LEU A 63 7.24 6.19 -0.73
N ILE A 64 5.92 6.01 -0.55
CA ILE A 64 5.35 5.65 0.75
C ILE A 64 5.90 4.31 1.23
N ARG A 65 6.05 3.35 0.33
CA ARG A 65 6.65 2.05 0.64
C ARG A 65 8.12 2.17 1.05
N TYR A 66 8.90 2.96 0.32
CA TYR A 66 10.30 3.23 0.66
C TYR A 66 10.42 3.86 2.05
N LEU A 67 9.57 4.86 2.35
CA LEU A 67 9.53 5.51 3.66
C LEU A 67 9.15 4.53 4.78
N ALA A 68 8.26 3.58 4.52
CA ALA A 68 7.86 2.57 5.50
C ALA A 68 8.93 1.48 5.76
N VAL A 69 9.81 1.21 4.79
CA VAL A 69 10.92 0.25 4.94
C VAL A 69 12.18 0.92 5.51
N ALA A 70 12.29 2.25 5.44
CA ALA A 70 13.44 2.99 5.96
C ALA A 70 13.62 2.73 7.47
N LYS A 71 14.82 2.26 7.83
CA LYS A 71 15.19 1.55 9.06
C LYS A 71 14.98 2.30 10.40
N ASP A 72 14.60 3.58 10.38
CA ASP A 72 14.48 4.44 11.58
C ASP A 72 13.04 4.97 11.79
N ASN A 73 12.04 4.46 11.07
CA ASN A 73 10.67 4.98 11.16
C ASN A 73 9.74 4.06 11.95
N ASP A 74 9.74 4.18 13.29
CA ASP A 74 8.74 3.54 14.17
C ASP A 74 7.28 4.00 13.90
N PHE A 75 7.13 5.05 13.08
CA PHE A 75 5.84 5.70 12.81
C PHE A 75 5.15 5.24 11.52
N LEU A 76 5.86 4.54 10.63
CA LEU A 76 5.36 4.14 9.31
C LEU A 76 5.57 2.63 9.10
N GLU A 77 4.85 1.82 9.86
CA GLU A 77 4.88 0.37 9.67
C GLU A 77 4.00 -0.09 8.50
N VAL A 78 4.49 -1.11 7.79
CA VAL A 78 3.87 -1.67 6.58
C VAL A 78 2.53 -2.37 6.87
N MET A 79 2.31 -2.82 8.10
CA MET A 79 1.12 -3.57 8.53
C MET A 79 0.09 -2.69 9.25
N THR A 80 0.15 -1.37 9.04
CA THR A 80 -0.81 -0.43 9.62
C THR A 80 -2.06 -0.29 8.74
N PHE A 81 -3.19 0.05 9.35
CA PHE A 81 -4.42 0.43 8.66
C PHE A 81 -4.17 1.58 7.68
N SER A 82 -3.35 2.55 8.09
CA SER A 82 -2.96 3.69 7.25
C SER A 82 -2.23 3.23 5.98
N PHE A 83 -1.32 2.27 6.09
CA PHE A 83 -0.65 1.72 4.92
C PHE A 83 -1.60 0.85 4.06
N ILE A 84 -2.33 -0.06 4.69
CA ILE A 84 -3.15 -1.06 4.01
C ILE A 84 -4.37 -0.46 3.30
N VAL A 85 -5.01 0.53 3.92
CA VAL A 85 -6.28 1.10 3.42
C VAL A 85 -6.06 2.45 2.77
N VAL A 86 -5.40 3.38 3.45
CA VAL A 86 -5.33 4.77 2.98
C VAL A 86 -4.40 4.91 1.79
N THR A 87 -3.23 4.25 1.81
CA THR A 87 -2.25 4.35 0.73
C THR A 87 -2.81 3.96 -0.65
N PRO A 88 -3.45 2.78 -0.84
CA PRO A 88 -4.05 2.44 -2.13
C PRO A 88 -5.17 3.40 -2.55
N VAL A 89 -5.98 3.88 -1.60
CA VAL A 89 -7.02 4.89 -1.89
C VAL A 89 -6.39 6.18 -2.40
N VAL A 90 -5.34 6.69 -1.75
CA VAL A 90 -4.65 7.92 -2.18
C VAL A 90 -3.94 7.71 -3.52
N LEU A 91 -3.31 6.55 -3.74
CA LEU A 91 -2.69 6.19 -5.00
C LEU A 91 -3.70 6.19 -6.16
N GLY A 92 -4.87 5.61 -5.95
CA GLY A 92 -5.95 5.60 -6.95
C GLY A 92 -6.53 6.99 -7.18
N PHE A 93 -6.71 7.76 -6.10
CA PHE A 93 -7.14 9.15 -6.16
C PHE A 93 -6.19 10.01 -7.00
N LEU A 94 -4.88 9.95 -6.74
CA LEU A 94 -3.88 10.73 -7.48
C LEU A 94 -3.86 10.37 -8.96
N THR A 95 -3.92 9.08 -9.27
CA THR A 95 -3.91 8.58 -10.65
C THR A 95 -5.04 9.22 -11.46
N VAL A 96 -6.26 9.22 -10.92
CA VAL A 96 -7.44 9.76 -11.60
C VAL A 96 -7.52 11.28 -11.50
N ALA A 97 -7.13 11.90 -10.39
CA ALA A 97 -7.16 13.35 -10.21
C ALA A 97 -6.27 14.09 -11.22
N VAL A 98 -5.14 13.48 -11.60
CA VAL A 98 -4.27 13.99 -12.67
C VAL A 98 -4.85 13.69 -14.05
N ALA A 99 -5.31 12.46 -14.29
CA ALA A 99 -5.90 12.06 -15.57
C ALA A 99 -7.14 12.91 -15.93
N GLU A 100 -7.95 13.27 -14.93
CA GLU A 100 -9.14 14.10 -15.08
C GLU A 100 -8.91 15.61 -14.96
N TRP A 101 -7.66 16.05 -14.79
CA TRP A 101 -7.38 17.45 -14.44
C TRP A 101 -7.97 18.44 -15.46
N ASN A 102 -7.83 18.15 -16.76
CA ASN A 102 -8.33 18.99 -17.84
C ASN A 102 -9.57 18.41 -18.53
N THR A 103 -9.78 17.10 -18.45
CA THR A 103 -10.71 16.35 -19.29
C THR A 103 -11.31 15.20 -18.50
N PRO A 104 -12.64 15.10 -18.36
CA PRO A 104 -13.25 14.01 -17.61
C PRO A 104 -12.93 12.66 -18.27
N VAL A 105 -12.61 11.65 -17.47
CA VAL A 105 -12.52 10.26 -17.93
C VAL A 105 -13.86 9.56 -17.69
N THR A 106 -14.07 8.43 -18.35
CA THR A 106 -15.28 7.63 -18.17
C THR A 106 -15.29 6.93 -16.81
N TRP A 107 -16.47 6.55 -16.32
CA TRP A 107 -16.61 5.79 -15.06
C TRP A 107 -15.77 4.50 -15.03
N ARG A 108 -15.61 3.85 -16.18
CA ARG A 108 -14.77 2.65 -16.31
C ARG A 108 -13.29 2.99 -16.13
N GLU A 109 -12.83 4.08 -16.72
CA GLU A 109 -11.45 4.55 -16.59
C GLU A 109 -11.13 4.98 -15.14
N ARG A 110 -12.08 5.55 -14.40
CA ARG A 110 -11.90 5.88 -12.97
C ARG A 110 -11.59 4.66 -12.10
N ILE A 111 -12.07 3.49 -12.51
CA ILE A 111 -11.84 2.21 -11.81
C ILE A 111 -10.59 1.54 -12.35
N ALA A 112 -10.44 1.45 -13.67
CA ALA A 112 -9.38 0.67 -14.31
C ALA A 112 -8.02 1.38 -14.37
N LEU A 113 -7.97 2.72 -14.46
CA LEU A 113 -6.70 3.46 -14.50
C LEU A 113 -5.86 3.27 -13.22
N PRO A 114 -6.44 3.37 -12.01
CA PRO A 114 -5.74 3.03 -10.77
C PRO A 114 -5.09 1.65 -10.76
N TRP A 115 -5.63 0.67 -11.48
CA TRP A 115 -5.10 -0.70 -11.51
C TRP A 115 -3.72 -0.76 -12.17
N ALA A 116 -3.45 0.10 -13.17
CA ALA A 116 -2.13 0.19 -13.78
C ALA A 116 -1.09 0.69 -12.76
N SER A 117 -1.39 1.78 -12.03
CA SER A 117 -0.51 2.29 -10.97
C SER A 117 -0.30 1.27 -9.85
N ALA A 118 -1.38 0.60 -9.41
CA ALA A 118 -1.35 -0.41 -8.37
C ALA A 118 -0.49 -1.62 -8.74
N THR A 119 -0.69 -2.19 -9.93
CA THR A 119 0.07 -3.35 -10.40
C THR A 119 1.54 -3.01 -10.65
N LEU A 120 1.84 -1.82 -11.19
CA LEU A 120 3.21 -1.33 -11.31
C LEU A 120 3.89 -1.18 -9.96
N CYS A 121 3.17 -0.64 -8.96
CA CYS A 121 3.70 -0.48 -7.61
C CYS A 121 4.01 -1.84 -6.98
N LEU A 122 3.06 -2.78 -6.98
CA LEU A 122 3.24 -4.12 -6.42
C LEU A 122 4.34 -4.90 -7.18
N GLY A 123 4.37 -4.80 -8.50
CA GLY A 123 5.44 -5.37 -9.32
C GLY A 123 6.81 -4.82 -8.96
N ALA A 124 6.95 -3.51 -8.77
CA ALA A 124 8.20 -2.91 -8.31
C ALA A 124 8.60 -3.38 -6.91
N THR A 125 7.65 -3.53 -5.98
CA THR A 125 7.96 -4.07 -4.64
C THR A 125 8.45 -5.52 -4.68
N LEU A 126 7.96 -6.32 -5.64
CA LEU A 126 8.44 -7.67 -5.87
C LEU A 126 9.88 -7.66 -6.44
N LEU A 127 10.13 -6.82 -7.44
CA LEU A 127 11.45 -6.70 -8.07
C LEU A 127 12.53 -6.19 -7.09
N LEU A 128 12.14 -5.33 -6.15
CA LEU A 128 13.02 -4.83 -5.09
C LEU A 128 13.13 -5.79 -3.89
N ALA A 129 12.51 -6.96 -3.96
CA ALA A 129 12.47 -7.97 -2.89
C ALA A 129 11.98 -7.41 -1.54
N TRP A 130 11.08 -6.42 -1.55
CA TRP A 130 10.47 -5.85 -0.35
C TRP A 130 9.28 -6.66 0.18
N GLU A 131 8.64 -7.45 -0.68
CA GLU A 131 7.51 -8.32 -0.34
C GLU A 131 7.67 -9.67 -1.04
N GLY A 132 7.12 -10.72 -0.42
CA GLY A 132 7.03 -12.04 -1.04
C GLY A 132 5.91 -12.11 -2.09
N LEU A 133 6.04 -13.04 -3.05
CA LEU A 133 5.02 -13.27 -4.08
C LEU A 133 3.64 -13.60 -3.48
N ILE A 134 3.62 -14.41 -2.42
CA ILE A 134 2.38 -14.83 -1.74
C ILE A 134 1.67 -13.61 -1.13
N CYS A 135 2.41 -12.70 -0.48
CA CYS A 135 1.85 -11.47 0.06
C CYS A 135 1.14 -10.66 -1.02
N ILE A 136 1.79 -10.51 -2.18
CA ILE A 136 1.22 -9.77 -3.31
C ILE A 136 -0.03 -10.43 -3.86
N VAL A 137 -0.03 -11.76 -4.03
CA VAL A 137 -1.21 -12.47 -4.56
C VAL A 137 -2.43 -12.27 -3.64
N ILE A 138 -2.23 -12.33 -2.33
CA ILE A 138 -3.29 -12.12 -1.34
C ILE A 138 -3.73 -10.66 -1.31
N PHE A 139 -2.79 -9.72 -1.40
CA PHE A 139 -3.07 -8.30 -1.22
C PHE A 139 -3.56 -7.60 -2.50
N LEU A 140 -3.21 -8.10 -3.68
CA LEU A 140 -3.59 -7.55 -4.98
C LEU A 140 -5.10 -7.29 -5.12
N PRO A 141 -6.02 -8.25 -4.87
CA PRO A 141 -7.46 -7.98 -5.02
C PRO A 141 -7.95 -6.86 -4.11
N LEU A 142 -7.46 -6.81 -2.86
CA LEU A 142 -7.78 -5.75 -1.92
C LEU A 142 -7.22 -4.39 -2.39
N PHE A 143 -5.98 -4.37 -2.86
CA PHE A 143 -5.32 -3.16 -3.33
C PHE A 143 -6.01 -2.56 -4.56
N LEU A 144 -6.45 -3.40 -5.51
CA LEU A 144 -7.21 -2.98 -6.69
C LEU A 144 -8.58 -2.40 -6.30
N LEU A 145 -9.28 -3.04 -5.35
CA LEU A 145 -10.56 -2.56 -4.85
C LEU A 145 -10.43 -1.18 -4.21
N LEU A 146 -9.47 -1.01 -3.30
CA LEU A 146 -9.22 0.26 -2.61
C LEU A 146 -8.74 1.36 -3.55
N ALA A 147 -7.87 1.03 -4.51
CA ALA A 147 -7.44 1.98 -5.54
C ALA A 147 -8.62 2.44 -6.43
N SER A 148 -9.57 1.54 -6.70
CA SER A 148 -10.80 1.89 -7.43
C SER A 148 -11.66 2.89 -6.65
N ILE A 149 -11.80 2.68 -5.34
CA ILE A 149 -12.53 3.60 -4.46
C ILE A 149 -11.89 4.99 -4.50
N GLY A 150 -10.56 5.07 -4.41
CA GLY A 150 -9.82 6.32 -4.54
C GLY A 150 -10.06 7.03 -5.88
N GLY A 151 -10.02 6.28 -6.97
CA GLY A 151 -10.29 6.82 -8.31
C GLY A 151 -11.72 7.36 -8.48
N LEU A 152 -12.71 6.69 -7.87
CA LEU A 152 -14.09 7.18 -7.83
C LEU A 152 -14.22 8.48 -7.02
N PHE A 153 -13.54 8.58 -5.87
CA PHE A 153 -13.49 9.82 -5.07
C PHE A 153 -12.93 11.01 -5.87
N ALA A 154 -11.85 10.80 -6.63
CA ALA A 154 -11.32 11.83 -7.52
C ALA A 154 -12.36 12.28 -8.56
N GLY A 155 -13.08 11.33 -9.15
CA GLY A 155 -14.17 11.60 -10.09
C GLY A 155 -15.32 12.40 -9.48
N PHE A 156 -15.68 12.15 -8.21
CA PHE A 156 -16.69 12.93 -7.50
C PHE A 156 -16.25 14.39 -7.29
N ILE A 157 -15.01 14.64 -6.89
CA ILE A 157 -14.48 16.02 -6.73
C ILE A 157 -14.60 16.83 -8.04
N VAL A 158 -14.38 16.18 -9.18
CA VAL A 158 -14.54 16.80 -10.50
C VAL A 158 -16.02 17.04 -10.83
N LEU A 159 -16.91 16.08 -10.52
CA LEU A 159 -18.35 16.19 -10.74
C LEU A 159 -19.00 17.32 -9.93
N PHE A 160 -18.56 17.54 -8.69
CA PHE A 160 -19.06 18.62 -7.82
C PHE A 160 -18.57 20.02 -8.23
N LYS A 161 -17.86 20.17 -9.36
CA LYS A 161 -17.34 21.45 -9.89
C LYS A 161 -16.58 22.27 -8.85
N ILE A 162 -15.81 21.59 -7.99
CA ILE A 162 -14.99 22.25 -6.98
C ILE A 162 -13.99 23.19 -7.68
N ASN A 163 -13.80 24.40 -7.13
CA ASN A 163 -12.89 25.39 -7.70
C ASN A 163 -11.45 24.82 -7.84
N PRO A 164 -10.69 25.17 -8.88
CA PRO A 164 -9.37 24.59 -9.15
C PRO A 164 -8.36 24.80 -8.01
N GLY A 165 -8.43 25.94 -7.30
CA GLY A 165 -7.61 26.16 -6.10
C GLY A 165 -7.95 25.22 -4.95
N SER A 166 -9.24 24.92 -4.76
CA SER A 166 -9.72 23.97 -3.74
C SER A 166 -9.41 22.53 -4.14
N LYS A 167 -9.50 22.16 -5.43
CA LYS A 167 -9.05 20.85 -5.93
C LYS A 167 -7.59 20.57 -5.57
N ARG A 168 -6.71 21.54 -5.78
CA ARG A 168 -5.29 21.42 -5.43
C ARG A 168 -5.09 21.21 -3.92
N LEU A 169 -5.86 21.92 -3.09
CA LEU A 169 -5.82 21.75 -1.64
C LEU A 169 -6.30 20.36 -1.21
N PHE A 170 -7.41 19.87 -1.79
CA PHE A 170 -7.90 18.51 -1.54
C PHE A 170 -6.87 17.45 -1.93
N THR A 171 -6.21 17.61 -3.09
CA THR A 171 -5.15 16.69 -3.53
C THR A 171 -3.99 16.65 -2.54
N PHE A 172 -3.50 17.80 -2.09
CA PHE A 172 -2.42 17.84 -1.09
C PHE A 172 -2.87 17.29 0.27
N GLY A 173 -4.11 17.55 0.68
CA GLY A 173 -4.67 17.00 1.92
C GLY A 173 -4.76 15.47 1.89
N PHE A 174 -5.28 14.90 0.80
CA PHE A 174 -5.33 13.45 0.61
C PHE A 174 -3.93 12.83 0.52
N LEU A 175 -2.99 13.52 -0.15
CA LEU A 175 -1.60 13.06 -0.29
C LEU A 175 -0.91 12.84 1.05
N LEU A 176 -1.13 13.75 1.99
CA LEU A 176 -0.53 13.74 3.33
C LEU A 176 -1.25 12.81 4.31
N LEU A 177 -2.41 12.30 3.95
CA LEU A 177 -3.30 11.55 4.84
C LEU A 177 -2.66 10.30 5.46
N PRO A 178 -1.98 9.40 4.71
CA PRO A 178 -1.32 8.25 5.32
C PRO A 178 -0.09 8.65 6.15
N LEU A 179 0.58 9.75 5.79
CA LEU A 179 1.74 10.28 6.54
C LEU A 179 1.33 10.89 7.88
N THR A 180 0.10 11.40 8.01
CA THR A 180 -0.42 11.93 9.28
C THR A 180 -1.13 10.87 10.10
N LEU A 181 -1.85 9.93 9.47
CA LEU A 181 -2.56 8.88 10.19
C LEU A 181 -1.65 7.79 10.74
N ALA A 182 -0.60 7.39 10.03
CA ALA A 182 0.31 6.35 10.50
C ALA A 182 0.98 6.67 11.86
N PRO A 183 1.53 7.88 12.11
CA PRO A 183 2.05 8.22 13.44
C PRO A 183 0.95 8.38 14.51
N MET A 184 -0.30 8.64 14.13
CA MET A 184 -1.42 8.61 15.07
C MET A 184 -1.77 7.18 15.47
N GLU A 185 -1.75 6.26 14.50
CA GLU A 185 -1.98 4.84 14.70
C GLU A 185 -0.87 4.20 15.55
N ALA A 186 0.39 4.56 15.32
CA ALA A 186 1.53 4.08 16.12
C ALA A 186 1.43 4.44 17.61
N ARG A 187 0.64 5.46 17.98
CA ARG A 187 0.38 5.80 19.40
C ARG A 187 -0.69 4.90 20.04
N ILE A 188 -1.46 4.18 19.23
CA ILE A 188 -2.46 3.23 19.68
C ILE A 188 -1.75 1.88 19.78
N SER A 189 -1.17 1.58 20.94
CA SER A 189 -0.53 0.30 21.18
C SER A 189 -1.52 -0.84 20.90
N PRO A 190 -1.24 -1.75 19.94
CA PRO A 190 -2.06 -2.94 19.79
C PRO A 190 -2.01 -3.74 21.10
N PRO A 191 -3.13 -4.34 21.55
CA PRO A 191 -3.13 -5.15 22.77
C PRO A 191 -2.18 -6.33 22.57
N LYS A 192 -1.00 -6.26 23.17
CA LYS A 192 -0.03 -7.36 23.21
C LYS A 192 -0.50 -8.36 24.26
N ASN A 193 -1.55 -9.11 23.92
CA ASN A 193 -1.98 -10.25 24.73
C ASN A 193 -1.03 -11.41 24.42
N PHE A 194 0.08 -11.47 25.14
CA PHE A 194 0.86 -12.70 25.21
C PHE A 194 0.11 -13.64 26.14
N THR A 195 -0.60 -14.61 25.57
CA THR A 195 -1.21 -15.70 26.32
C THR A 195 -0.29 -16.90 26.19
N GLU A 196 0.34 -17.28 27.30
CA GLU A 196 1.01 -18.55 27.40
C GLU A 196 -0.06 -19.63 27.61
N VAL A 197 -0.14 -20.58 26.67
CA VAL A 197 -1.07 -21.71 26.74
C VAL A 197 -0.23 -22.95 26.99
N GLU A 198 -0.30 -23.48 28.21
CA GLU A 198 0.32 -24.75 28.55
C GLU A 198 -0.73 -25.86 28.48
N THR A 199 -0.47 -26.89 27.66
CA THR A 199 -1.32 -28.09 27.58
C THR A 199 -0.50 -29.28 28.05
N VAL A 200 -0.83 -29.82 29.21
CA VAL A 200 -0.17 -31.00 29.78
C VAL A 200 -1.09 -32.21 29.61
N THR A 201 -0.58 -33.26 28.98
CA THR A 201 -1.25 -34.56 28.90
C THR A 201 -0.34 -35.63 29.48
N THR A 202 -0.90 -36.53 30.29
CA THR A 202 -0.13 -37.64 30.88
C THR A 202 -0.12 -38.80 29.90
N ILE A 203 1.07 -39.18 29.42
CA ILE A 203 1.26 -40.32 28.53
C ILE A 203 1.86 -41.47 29.32
N HIS A 204 1.14 -42.59 29.41
CA HIS A 204 1.61 -43.81 30.07
C HIS A 204 2.46 -44.66 29.10
N ALA A 205 3.59 -44.12 28.65
CA ALA A 205 4.55 -44.81 27.78
C ALA A 205 6.00 -44.45 28.17
N PRO A 206 6.99 -45.33 27.88
CA PRO A 206 8.40 -45.00 28.08
C PRO A 206 8.83 -43.77 27.26
N VAL A 207 9.73 -42.95 27.83
CA VAL A 207 10.24 -41.71 27.20
C VAL A 207 10.82 -41.98 25.81
N ALA A 208 11.54 -43.10 25.64
CA ALA A 208 12.12 -43.48 24.35
C ALA A 208 11.06 -43.67 23.25
N THR A 209 9.91 -44.27 23.58
CA THR A 209 8.80 -44.48 22.64
C THR A 209 8.15 -43.15 22.24
N VAL A 210 7.91 -42.26 23.21
CA VAL A 210 7.33 -40.93 22.94
C VAL A 210 8.27 -40.09 22.06
N TRP A 211 9.58 -40.17 22.31
CA TRP A 211 10.58 -39.40 21.56
C TRP A 211 10.70 -39.86 20.09
N GLU A 212 10.45 -41.13 19.78
CA GLU A 212 10.39 -41.59 18.39
C GLU A 212 9.17 -41.02 17.66
N GLU A 213 7.99 -41.02 18.28
CA GLU A 213 6.76 -40.46 17.68
C GLU A 213 6.84 -38.93 17.48
N ILE A 214 7.60 -38.20 18.31
CA ILE A 214 7.87 -36.76 18.13
C ILE A 214 8.86 -36.53 16.99
N ARG A 215 9.92 -37.35 16.89
CA ARG A 215 10.95 -37.20 15.83
C ARG A 215 10.42 -37.57 14.45
N SER A 216 9.60 -38.60 14.38
CA SER A 216 8.92 -39.00 13.15
C SER A 216 7.49 -39.40 13.47
N VAL A 217 6.56 -38.52 13.12
CA VAL A 217 5.13 -38.83 13.22
C VAL A 217 4.83 -39.93 12.22
N ARG A 218 4.37 -41.09 12.71
CA ARG A 218 3.90 -42.18 11.85
C ARG A 218 2.76 -41.68 10.95
N PRO A 219 2.64 -42.17 9.71
CA PRO A 219 1.49 -41.84 8.87
C PRO A 219 0.19 -42.21 9.58
N PHE A 220 -0.76 -41.30 9.59
CA PHE A 220 -2.12 -41.59 10.06
C PHE A 220 -2.77 -42.60 9.11
N SER A 221 -3.45 -43.60 9.67
CA SER A 221 -4.22 -44.57 8.89
C SER A 221 -5.54 -43.97 8.40
N GLU A 222 -6.10 -44.48 7.30
CA GLU A 222 -7.39 -43.98 6.76
C GLU A 222 -8.56 -44.12 7.75
N GLU A 223 -8.47 -45.06 8.70
CA GLU A 223 -9.48 -45.27 9.75
C GLU A 223 -9.36 -44.25 10.90
N GLU A 224 -8.17 -43.66 11.10
CA GLU A 224 -7.94 -42.59 12.10
C GLU A 224 -8.36 -41.20 11.57
N HIS A 225 -8.56 -41.08 10.25
CA HIS A 225 -9.09 -39.87 9.63
C HIS A 225 -10.59 -39.77 9.92
N GLY A 226 -10.97 -39.00 10.94
CA GLY A 226 -12.35 -38.59 11.13
C GLY A 226 -12.91 -37.91 9.88
N PHE A 227 -14.24 -37.87 9.73
CA PHE A 227 -14.89 -37.23 8.59
C PHE A 227 -14.42 -35.77 8.41
N SER A 228 -13.72 -35.48 7.30
CA SER A 228 -13.17 -34.16 6.97
C SER A 228 -13.49 -33.80 5.51
N TRP A 229 -14.04 -32.61 5.30
CA TRP A 229 -14.48 -32.09 4.01
C TRP A 229 -13.33 -31.82 3.01
N ILE A 230 -12.08 -31.86 3.46
CA ILE A 230 -10.89 -31.55 2.65
C ILE A 230 -10.41 -32.75 1.82
N HIS A 231 -10.87 -33.97 2.13
CA HIS A 231 -10.48 -35.21 1.44
C HIS A 231 -11.52 -35.74 0.44
N LEU A 232 -12.53 -34.93 0.07
CA LEU A 232 -13.50 -35.18 -1.00
C LEU A 232 -13.09 -34.43 -2.27
#